data_AF-A0A923Z9Z5-F1
#
_entry.id   AF-A0A923Z9Z5-F1
#
_cell.length_a   1.000
_cell.length_b   1.000
_cell.length_c   1.000
_cell.angle_alpha   90.00
_cell.angle_beta   90.00
_cell.angle_gamma   90.00
#
_symmetry.space_group_name_H-M   'P 1'
#
loop_
_entity.id
_entity.type
_entity.pdbx_description
1 polymer ?
#
loop_
_entity_poly.entity_id
_entity_poly.type
_entity_poly.pdbx_seq_one_letter_code
_entity_poly.pdbx_strand_id
1 'polypeptide(L)'
;MSLPLAALALALGATGANALTLTNAAVTGPTGTIWTTAHTGNYTLFLSSPNPGDYLNPNDESISVGIPNGTSRVLLTGEGYLPGITLNSDPVYNLTLSFNTGQSLTGLYTVATNSFSAGSSIVSGGRTFSLIEFSFTRNLADVVRANVATPGGDGNDYNGNFRISSAAGAVPEPATWALMLGGFGLVGASMRRRSRAAVAA
;
A
#
# COMPACT_ATOMS: atom_id res chain seq x y z
N MET A 1 -5.76 20.10 38.85
CA MET A 1 -4.71 19.05 38.72
C MET A 1 -5.46 17.78 38.36
N SER A 2 -5.29 17.11 37.23
CA SER A 2 -4.10 16.87 36.41
C SER A 2 -4.51 16.39 35.00
N LEU A 3 -3.65 16.65 34.01
CA LEU A 3 -3.74 16.38 32.57
C LEU A 3 -3.81 14.87 32.21
N PRO A 4 -4.26 14.50 30.98
CA PRO A 4 -4.60 13.13 30.60
C PRO A 4 -3.37 12.27 30.29
N LEU A 5 -3.49 10.96 30.58
CA LEU A 5 -2.43 9.98 30.38
C LEU A 5 -2.34 9.55 28.91
N ALA A 6 -1.11 9.43 28.45
CA ALA A 6 -0.66 9.28 27.07
C ALA A 6 -1.21 8.06 26.32
N ALA A 7 -1.33 8.25 25.00
CA ALA A 7 -1.60 7.24 24.00
C ALA A 7 -0.62 6.06 24.08
N LEU A 8 -1.18 4.85 24.20
CA LEU A 8 -0.45 3.60 24.06
C LEU A 8 -0.41 3.24 22.57
N ALA A 9 0.67 3.62 21.88
CA ALA A 9 0.96 3.12 20.55
C ALA A 9 1.26 1.60 20.64
N LEU A 10 0.29 0.78 20.26
CA LEU A 10 0.46 -0.67 20.22
C LEU A 10 1.33 -1.03 19.01
N ALA A 11 2.45 -1.68 19.31
CA ALA A 11 3.49 -2.06 18.36
C ALA A 11 2.94 -2.96 17.23
N LEU A 12 3.20 -2.58 15.97
CA LEU A 12 3.20 -3.53 14.87
C LEU A 12 4.33 -4.55 15.13
N GLY A 13 3.95 -5.77 15.47
CA GLY A 13 4.87 -6.90 15.60
C GLY A 13 5.52 -7.24 14.27
N ALA A 14 6.79 -6.83 14.11
CA ALA A 14 7.89 -7.57 13.51
C ALA A 14 9.10 -6.62 13.47
N THR A 15 10.10 -6.85 14.32
CA THR A 15 11.38 -6.13 14.30
C THR A 15 12.23 -6.58 13.10
N GLY A 16 11.82 -6.16 11.91
CA GLY A 16 12.72 -5.79 10.83
C GLY A 16 12.50 -4.31 10.56
N ALA A 17 13.55 -3.54 10.28
CA ALA A 17 13.37 -2.14 9.91
C ALA A 17 12.37 -2.07 8.73
N ASN A 18 11.22 -1.44 8.95
CA ASN A 18 10.23 -1.25 7.89
C ASN A 18 10.90 -0.50 6.74
N ALA A 19 10.99 -1.13 5.56
CA ALA A 19 11.68 -0.53 4.41
C ALA A 19 10.87 0.59 3.75
N LEU A 20 9.59 0.73 4.13
CA LEU A 20 8.67 1.71 3.58
C LEU A 20 7.65 2.11 4.64
N THR A 21 7.42 3.41 4.81
CA THR A 21 6.45 3.94 5.77
C THR A 21 5.32 4.63 5.03
N LEU A 22 4.09 4.17 5.24
CA LEU A 22 2.86 4.77 4.73
C LEU A 22 2.60 6.07 5.50
N THR A 23 2.46 7.17 4.76
CA THR A 23 2.25 8.52 5.29
C THR A 23 0.91 9.11 4.88
N ASN A 24 0.29 8.59 3.81
CA ASN A 24 -1.05 8.98 3.41
C ASN A 24 -1.75 7.86 2.64
N ALA A 25 -3.05 7.73 2.85
CA ALA A 25 -3.97 6.98 2.00
C ALA A 25 -5.08 7.93 1.51
N ALA A 26 -5.47 7.78 0.25
CA ALA A 26 -6.59 8.49 -0.33
C ALA A 26 -7.42 7.56 -1.21
N VAL A 27 -8.74 7.62 -1.08
CA VAL A 27 -9.69 6.96 -1.98
C VAL A 27 -10.41 8.04 -2.76
N THR A 28 -10.41 7.92 -4.08
CA THR A 28 -10.95 8.95 -4.99
C THR A 28 -11.92 8.33 -5.99
N GLY A 29 -12.94 9.09 -6.38
CA GLY A 29 -13.91 8.71 -7.40
C GLY A 29 -13.94 9.69 -8.58
N PRO A 30 -14.36 9.26 -9.78
CA PRO A 30 -14.45 10.09 -10.98
C PRO A 30 -15.36 11.31 -10.85
N THR A 31 -16.33 11.32 -9.94
CA THR A 31 -17.18 12.49 -9.65
C THR A 31 -16.49 13.56 -8.79
N GLY A 32 -15.25 13.32 -8.36
CA GLY A 32 -14.49 14.23 -7.50
C GLY A 32 -14.64 13.92 -6.00
N THR A 33 -15.26 12.80 -5.63
CA THR A 33 -15.29 12.35 -4.23
C THR A 33 -13.89 11.96 -3.76
N ILE A 34 -13.47 12.44 -2.59
CA ILE A 34 -12.15 12.18 -2.01
C ILE A 34 -12.29 11.92 -0.52
N TRP A 35 -11.85 10.73 -0.08
CA TRP A 35 -11.53 10.43 1.31
C TRP A 35 -10.02 10.37 1.46
N THR A 36 -9.46 10.95 2.51
CA THR A 36 -8.02 10.89 2.74
C THR A 36 -7.65 10.93 4.21
N THR A 37 -6.52 10.30 4.56
CA THR A 37 -5.90 10.44 5.88
C THR A 37 -5.14 11.76 6.03
N ALA A 38 -4.99 12.54 4.96
CA ALA A 38 -4.35 13.84 5.01
C ALA A 38 -5.35 14.89 5.50
N HIS A 39 -4.92 15.69 6.49
CA HIS A 39 -5.70 16.78 7.04
C HIS A 39 -5.86 17.92 6.02
N THR A 40 -6.88 17.79 5.16
CA THR A 40 -7.07 18.62 3.96
C THR A 40 -8.44 19.29 3.90
N GLY A 41 -9.32 19.04 4.88
CA GLY A 41 -10.71 19.52 4.87
C GLY A 41 -11.64 18.75 3.93
N ASN A 42 -11.14 17.71 3.25
CA ASN A 42 -11.96 16.69 2.60
C ASN A 42 -12.49 15.68 3.63
N TYR A 43 -13.23 14.67 3.16
CA TYR A 43 -13.67 13.56 3.99
C TYR A 43 -12.47 12.76 4.53
N THR A 44 -12.56 12.32 5.78
CA THR A 44 -11.46 11.62 6.44
C THR A 44 -11.53 10.13 6.13
N LEU A 45 -10.44 9.60 5.59
CA LEU A 45 -10.24 8.16 5.50
C LEU A 45 -9.61 7.68 6.80
N PHE A 46 -10.30 6.84 7.54
CA PHE A 46 -9.77 6.19 8.73
C PHE A 46 -9.14 4.84 8.38
N LEU A 47 -7.94 4.59 8.90
CA LEU A 47 -7.24 3.33 8.76
C LEU A 47 -7.28 2.57 10.08
N SER A 48 -7.46 1.25 10.05
CA SER A 48 -7.29 0.41 11.25
C SER A 48 -6.51 -0.87 10.93
N SER A 49 -5.69 -1.31 11.88
CA SER A 49 -4.95 -2.57 11.80
C SER A 49 -4.40 -2.93 13.19
N PRO A 50 -4.51 -4.20 13.65
CA PRO A 50 -5.06 -5.36 12.95
C PRO A 50 -6.59 -5.50 13.10
N ASN A 51 -7.19 -4.81 14.06
CA ASN A 51 -8.60 -4.94 14.41
C ASN A 51 -9.44 -3.81 13.81
N PRO A 52 -10.70 -4.08 13.42
CA PRO A 52 -11.66 -3.03 13.13
C PRO A 52 -11.89 -2.14 14.37
N GLY A 53 -12.00 -0.82 14.19
CA GLY A 53 -12.30 0.13 15.27
C GLY A 53 -11.09 0.67 16.04
N ASP A 54 -9.95 -0.04 16.03
CA ASP A 54 -8.67 0.45 16.56
C ASP A 54 -7.99 1.35 15.51
N TYR A 55 -8.53 2.55 15.32
CA TYR A 55 -8.07 3.45 14.26
C TYR A 55 -6.66 3.98 14.51
N LEU A 56 -5.91 4.15 13.43
CA LEU A 56 -4.55 4.70 13.40
C LEU A 56 -4.55 6.23 13.32
N ASN A 57 -5.67 6.80 12.85
CA ASN A 57 -5.93 8.23 12.78
C ASN A 57 -7.33 8.60 13.32
N PRO A 58 -7.67 8.25 14.58
CA PRO A 58 -9.00 8.43 15.15
C PRO A 58 -9.55 9.87 15.16
N ASN A 59 -8.73 10.89 14.98
CA ASN A 59 -9.09 12.31 15.01
C ASN A 59 -8.51 13.06 13.80
N ASP A 60 -8.45 12.41 12.62
CA ASP A 60 -7.95 13.00 11.37
C ASP A 60 -6.48 13.47 11.45
N GLU A 61 -5.70 12.82 12.30
CA GLU A 61 -4.27 13.05 12.42
C GLU A 61 -3.47 12.35 11.32
N SER A 62 -2.23 12.82 11.11
CA SER A 62 -1.30 12.18 10.20
C SER A 62 -0.97 10.75 10.61
N ILE A 63 -0.93 9.84 9.64
CA ILE A 63 -0.48 8.46 9.84
C ILE A 63 1.04 8.33 9.61
N SER A 64 1.65 7.36 10.29
CA SER A 64 3.03 6.93 10.04
C SER A 64 3.16 5.44 10.34
N VAL A 65 2.86 4.62 9.33
CA VAL A 65 2.76 3.16 9.50
C VAL A 65 3.84 2.47 8.68
N GLY A 66 4.74 1.78 9.36
CA GLY A 66 5.71 0.94 8.67
C GLY A 66 5.05 -0.26 8.00
N ILE A 67 5.39 -0.53 6.75
CA ILE A 67 4.94 -1.74 6.05
C ILE A 67 5.93 -2.87 6.34
N PRO A 68 5.52 -3.90 7.11
CA PRO A 68 6.40 -5.01 7.42
C PRO A 68 6.64 -5.87 6.18
N ASN A 69 7.68 -6.70 6.27
CA ASN A 69 7.93 -7.71 5.27
C ASN A 69 6.79 -8.73 5.23
N GLY A 70 6.37 -9.12 4.03
CA GLY A 70 5.30 -10.07 3.77
C GLY A 70 4.02 -9.36 3.36
N THR A 71 2.87 -9.89 3.77
CA THR A 71 1.56 -9.34 3.41
C THR A 71 0.94 -8.64 4.60
N SER A 72 0.59 -7.37 4.41
CA SER A 72 -0.10 -6.54 5.41
C SER A 72 -1.52 -6.24 4.95
N ARG A 73 -2.49 -6.33 5.86
CA ARG A 73 -3.88 -5.90 5.63
C ARG A 73 -4.17 -4.68 6.50
N VAL A 74 -4.80 -3.68 5.89
CA VAL A 74 -5.29 -2.48 6.57
C VAL A 74 -6.75 -2.31 6.20
N LEU A 75 -7.57 -2.03 7.19
CA LEU A 75 -8.98 -1.74 7.00
C LEU A 75 -9.17 -0.26 6.70
N LEU A 76 -10.16 0.04 5.88
CA LEU A 76 -10.55 1.38 5.46
C LEU A 76 -11.96 1.66 5.96
N THR A 77 -12.14 2.84 6.53
CA THR A 77 -13.47 3.35 6.87
C THR A 77 -13.53 4.82 6.47
N GLY A 78 -14.64 5.24 5.86
CA GLY A 78 -14.91 6.64 5.54
C GLY A 78 -16.38 6.92 5.80
N GLU A 79 -16.68 8.14 6.18
CA GLU A 79 -18.03 8.64 6.34
C GLU A 79 -18.83 8.64 5.02
N GLY A 80 -20.14 8.52 5.13
CA GLY A 80 -21.06 8.59 3.99
C GLY A 80 -21.06 9.94 3.26
N TYR A 81 -20.82 9.92 1.94
CA TYR A 81 -20.99 11.05 1.03
C TYR A 81 -22.00 10.76 -0.09
N LEU A 82 -22.99 11.60 -0.41
CA LEU A 82 -23.59 12.68 0.41
C LEU A 82 -24.46 12.08 1.55
N PRO A 83 -24.73 12.82 2.64
CA PRO A 83 -25.61 12.33 3.71
C PRO A 83 -27.02 12.00 3.23
N GLY A 84 -27.64 10.95 3.77
CA GLY A 84 -28.99 10.51 3.42
C GLY A 84 -29.08 9.71 2.11
N ILE A 85 -27.94 9.43 1.46
CA ILE A 85 -27.86 8.59 0.27
C ILE A 85 -27.41 7.19 0.66
N THR A 86 -28.00 6.17 0.03
CA THR A 86 -27.66 4.75 0.27
C THR A 86 -26.80 4.13 -0.82
N LEU A 87 -26.64 4.82 -1.94
CA LEU A 87 -25.82 4.38 -3.07
C LEU A 87 -24.37 4.84 -2.89
N ASN A 88 -23.45 4.11 -3.53
CA ASN A 88 -22.07 4.55 -3.71
C ASN A 88 -22.05 5.87 -4.51
N SER A 89 -21.15 6.79 -4.15
CA SER A 89 -20.98 8.06 -4.85
C SER A 89 -20.48 7.83 -6.27
N ASP A 90 -19.64 6.81 -6.44
CA ASP A 90 -18.98 6.49 -7.69
C ASP A 90 -19.08 5.01 -8.05
N PRO A 91 -19.09 4.66 -9.36
CA PRO A 91 -19.07 3.27 -9.81
C PRO A 91 -17.70 2.60 -9.65
N VAL A 92 -16.65 3.41 -9.47
CA VAL A 92 -15.25 2.98 -9.40
C VAL A 92 -14.51 3.88 -8.42
N TYR A 93 -13.63 3.29 -7.61
CA TYR A 93 -12.75 4.01 -6.69
C TYR A 93 -11.27 3.73 -7.00
N ASN A 94 -10.44 4.75 -6.90
CA ASN A 94 -8.99 4.64 -6.97
C ASN A 94 -8.38 4.90 -5.59
N LEU A 95 -7.71 3.89 -5.05
CA LEU A 95 -6.84 4.00 -3.87
C LEU A 95 -5.48 4.54 -4.30
N THR A 96 -4.96 5.52 -3.56
CA THR A 96 -3.58 5.98 -3.65
C THR A 96 -2.95 5.91 -2.27
N LEU A 97 -1.90 5.12 -2.13
CA LEU A 97 -1.09 5.00 -0.93
C LEU A 97 0.23 5.74 -1.18
N SER A 98 0.56 6.71 -0.34
CA SER A 98 1.78 7.51 -0.44
C SER A 98 2.74 7.17 0.68
N PHE A 99 4.02 7.07 0.34
CA PHE A 99 5.05 6.64 1.26
C PHE A 99 6.07 7.75 1.52
N ASN A 100 6.81 7.61 2.63
CA ASN A 100 7.87 8.54 3.03
C ASN A 100 8.99 8.72 1.99
N THR A 101 9.12 7.80 1.03
CA THR A 101 10.08 7.88 -0.09
C THR A 101 9.59 8.74 -1.26
N GLY A 102 8.35 9.26 -1.21
CA GLY A 102 7.70 9.96 -2.32
C GLY A 102 7.13 9.04 -3.40
N GLN A 103 7.27 7.71 -3.25
CA GLN A 103 6.63 6.73 -4.12
C GLN A 103 5.17 6.52 -3.72
N SER A 104 4.37 6.00 -4.66
CA SER A 104 2.97 5.66 -4.41
C SER A 104 2.57 4.32 -5.00
N LEU A 105 1.67 3.62 -4.29
CA LEU A 105 0.92 2.48 -4.82
C LEU A 105 -0.50 2.94 -5.17
N THR A 106 -1.05 2.44 -6.27
CA THR A 106 -2.40 2.76 -6.72
C THR A 106 -3.20 1.50 -7.00
N GLY A 107 -4.51 1.56 -6.77
CA GLY A 107 -5.40 0.44 -7.02
C GLY A 107 -6.79 0.87 -7.44
N LEU A 108 -7.39 0.11 -8.35
CA LEU A 108 -8.73 0.39 -8.87
C LEU A 108 -9.72 -0.67 -8.37
N TYR A 109 -10.83 -0.21 -7.80
CA TYR A 109 -11.93 -1.05 -7.35
C TYR A 109 -13.21 -0.69 -8.10
N THR A 110 -13.91 -1.70 -8.63
CA THR A 110 -15.16 -1.53 -9.39
C THR A 110 -16.33 -2.02 -8.56
N VAL A 111 -17.29 -1.13 -8.29
CA VAL A 111 -18.46 -1.42 -7.43
C VAL A 111 -19.41 -2.43 -8.09
N ALA A 112 -19.68 -2.26 -9.39
CA ALA A 112 -20.65 -3.09 -10.11
C ALA A 112 -20.32 -4.59 -10.09
N THR A 113 -19.03 -4.93 -10.10
CA THR A 113 -18.50 -6.30 -10.07
C THR A 113 -17.94 -6.69 -8.71
N ASN A 114 -17.96 -5.77 -7.74
CA ASN A 114 -17.33 -5.92 -6.43
C ASN A 114 -15.89 -6.47 -6.51
N SER A 115 -15.05 -5.86 -7.36
CA SER A 115 -13.74 -6.43 -7.70
C SER A 115 -12.58 -5.43 -7.72
N PHE A 116 -11.45 -5.87 -7.15
CA PHE A 116 -10.15 -5.24 -7.37
C PHE A 116 -9.70 -5.49 -8.81
N SER A 117 -9.67 -4.43 -9.61
CA SER A 117 -9.55 -4.53 -11.07
C SER A 117 -8.12 -4.25 -11.57
N ALA A 118 -7.33 -3.48 -10.82
CA ALA A 118 -5.94 -3.20 -11.14
C ALA A 118 -5.17 -2.76 -9.90
N GLY A 119 -3.89 -3.14 -9.80
CA GLY A 119 -2.96 -2.72 -8.74
C GLY A 119 -1.60 -2.37 -9.31
N SER A 120 -0.92 -1.39 -8.70
CA SER A 120 0.46 -1.07 -9.06
C SER A 120 1.47 -1.78 -8.15
N SER A 121 2.73 -1.71 -8.56
CA SER A 121 3.88 -2.11 -7.74
C SER A 121 4.98 -1.06 -7.79
N ILE A 122 5.76 -0.99 -6.72
CA ILE A 122 6.96 -0.15 -6.60
C ILE A 122 8.11 -0.97 -6.06
N VAL A 123 9.34 -0.53 -6.35
CA VAL A 123 10.55 -1.13 -5.78
C VAL A 123 11.16 -0.14 -4.78
N SER A 124 11.39 -0.59 -3.55
CA SER A 124 12.08 0.17 -2.50
C SER A 124 12.94 -0.76 -1.66
N GLY A 125 14.17 -0.34 -1.32
CA GLY A 125 15.06 -1.14 -0.47
C GLY A 125 15.35 -2.55 -1.01
N GLY A 126 15.41 -2.72 -2.34
CA GLY A 126 15.63 -4.03 -2.98
C GLY A 126 14.42 -4.98 -2.88
N ARG A 127 13.24 -4.48 -2.53
CA ARG A 127 11.99 -5.24 -2.43
C ARG A 127 10.94 -4.66 -3.36
N THR A 128 10.11 -5.53 -3.92
CA THR A 128 8.92 -5.13 -4.66
C THR A 128 7.73 -5.13 -3.72
N PHE A 129 7.09 -3.98 -3.58
CA PHE A 129 5.82 -3.81 -2.89
C PHE A 129 4.71 -3.74 -3.94
N SER A 130 3.68 -4.56 -3.78
CA SER A 130 2.54 -4.63 -4.71
C SER A 130 1.24 -4.46 -3.95
N LEU A 131 0.35 -3.62 -4.46
CA LEU A 131 -1.02 -3.58 -4.00
C LEU A 131 -1.77 -4.75 -4.63
N ILE A 132 -2.19 -5.71 -3.81
CA ILE A 132 -2.76 -6.98 -4.27
C ILE A 132 -4.25 -7.12 -3.97
N GLU A 133 -4.79 -6.22 -3.14
CA GLU A 133 -6.21 -6.17 -2.83
C GLU A 133 -6.59 -4.73 -2.52
N PHE A 134 -7.76 -4.32 -2.97
CA PHE A 134 -8.43 -3.09 -2.55
C PHE A 134 -9.94 -3.27 -2.73
N SER A 135 -10.69 -2.92 -1.69
CA SER A 135 -12.14 -2.74 -1.75
C SER A 135 -12.55 -1.48 -1.00
N PHE A 136 -13.62 -0.85 -1.44
CA PHE A 136 -14.23 0.30 -0.77
C PHE A 136 -15.67 0.44 -1.22
N THR A 137 -16.62 0.15 -0.33
CA THR A 137 -18.05 0.24 -0.65
C THR A 137 -18.82 0.84 0.50
N ARG A 138 -19.89 1.55 0.15
CA ARG A 138 -20.89 1.98 1.10
C ARG A 138 -21.68 0.78 1.63
N ASN A 139 -21.95 0.77 2.93
CA ASN A 139 -22.83 -0.19 3.58
C ASN A 139 -23.67 0.52 4.66
N LEU A 140 -24.69 -0.17 5.17
CA LEU A 140 -25.48 0.33 6.30
C LEU A 140 -24.66 0.16 7.58
N ALA A 141 -23.84 1.15 7.89
CA ALA A 141 -23.01 1.23 9.08
C ALA A 141 -22.85 2.70 9.48
N ASP A 142 -22.83 2.94 10.79
CA ASP A 142 -22.55 4.23 11.41
C ASP A 142 -21.42 4.01 12.42
N VAL A 143 -20.19 4.17 11.94
CA VAL A 143 -18.97 3.82 12.66
C VAL A 143 -18.00 4.99 12.77
N VAL A 144 -18.09 5.96 11.87
CA VAL A 144 -17.27 7.17 11.87
C VAL A 144 -18.11 8.39 11.53
N ARG A 145 -17.61 9.56 11.88
CA ARG A 145 -18.16 10.85 11.47
C ARG A 145 -17.06 11.71 10.89
N ALA A 146 -17.43 12.87 10.34
CA ALA A 146 -16.46 13.84 9.83
C ALA A 146 -15.31 14.05 10.84
N ASN A 147 -14.09 13.76 10.39
CA ASN A 147 -12.81 13.95 11.09
C ASN A 147 -12.64 13.20 12.43
N VAL A 148 -13.61 12.39 12.87
CA VAL A 148 -13.52 11.65 14.14
C VAL A 148 -14.05 10.22 13.96
N ALA A 149 -13.26 9.25 14.39
CA ALA A 149 -13.55 7.83 14.28
C ALA A 149 -14.48 7.33 15.39
N THR A 150 -15.65 7.96 15.49
CA THR A 150 -16.74 7.57 16.37
C THR A 150 -18.05 7.61 15.60
N PRO A 151 -19.01 6.72 15.88
CA PRO A 151 -20.32 6.73 15.23
C PRO A 151 -20.95 8.12 15.24
N GLY A 152 -21.49 8.57 14.12
CA GLY A 152 -22.31 9.77 13.97
C GLY A 152 -22.34 10.30 12.55
N GLY A 153 -23.32 11.16 12.24
CA GLY A 153 -23.47 11.71 10.91
C GLY A 153 -24.49 10.93 10.09
N ASP A 154 -24.07 10.39 8.94
CA ASP A 154 -24.92 9.58 8.06
C ASP A 154 -24.89 8.11 8.50
N GLY A 155 -26.01 7.40 8.40
CA GLY A 155 -26.08 5.99 8.78
C GLY A 155 -25.45 5.01 7.77
N ASN A 156 -24.77 5.53 6.74
CA ASN A 156 -24.25 4.74 5.61
C ASN A 156 -22.79 5.10 5.31
N ASP A 157 -21.89 4.53 6.08
CA ASP A 157 -20.45 4.69 5.91
C ASP A 157 -19.87 3.79 4.80
N TYR A 158 -18.70 4.18 4.34
CA TYR A 158 -17.84 3.36 3.50
C TYR A 158 -16.95 2.48 4.35
N ASN A 159 -16.84 1.23 3.92
CA ASN A 159 -15.97 0.25 4.54
C ASN A 159 -15.22 -0.52 3.45
N GLY A 160 -14.01 -0.93 3.78
CA GLY A 160 -13.13 -1.57 2.82
C GLY A 160 -11.85 -2.08 3.45
N ASN A 161 -10.96 -2.55 2.59
CA ASN A 161 -9.61 -2.90 2.99
C ASN A 161 -8.64 -2.74 1.83
N PHE A 162 -7.36 -2.74 2.16
CA PHE A 162 -6.32 -2.99 1.17
C PHE A 162 -5.26 -3.95 1.71
N ARG A 163 -4.57 -4.63 0.79
CA ARG A 163 -3.43 -5.49 1.11
C ARG A 163 -2.22 -5.15 0.28
N ILE A 164 -1.10 -4.97 0.96
CA ILE A 164 0.21 -4.80 0.34
C ILE A 164 0.99 -6.09 0.56
N SER A 165 1.55 -6.63 -0.51
CA SER A 165 2.54 -7.70 -0.44
C SER A 165 3.93 -7.12 -0.70
N SER A 166 4.90 -7.47 0.13
CA SER A 166 6.31 -7.21 -0.11
C SER A 166 7.03 -8.52 -0.43
N ALA A 167 7.71 -8.58 -1.57
CA ALA A 167 8.59 -9.68 -1.92
C ALA A 167 10.04 -9.17 -2.04
N ALA A 168 11.01 -10.01 -1.72
CA ALA A 168 12.40 -9.71 -2.06
C ALA A 168 12.51 -9.56 -3.58
N GLY A 169 13.19 -8.50 -4.05
CA GLY A 169 13.47 -8.34 -5.47
C GLY A 169 14.33 -9.51 -5.95
N ALA A 170 14.01 -10.05 -7.12
CA ALA A 170 14.85 -11.07 -7.75
C ALA A 170 16.19 -10.43 -8.10
N VAL A 171 17.24 -10.75 -7.34
CA VAL A 171 18.62 -10.46 -7.74
C VAL A 171 18.95 -11.44 -8.88
N PRO A 172 19.45 -10.98 -10.04
CA PRO A 172 19.91 -11.89 -11.08
C PRO A 172 20.90 -12.87 -10.47
N GLU A 173 20.57 -14.16 -10.52
CA GLU A 173 21.26 -15.17 -9.73
C GLU A 173 22.76 -15.09 -9.97
N PRO A 174 23.62 -15.25 -8.94
CA PRO A 174 25.07 -15.27 -9.11
C PRO A 174 25.54 -16.27 -10.18
N ALA A 175 24.76 -17.34 -10.40
CA ALA A 175 24.95 -18.30 -11.47
C ALA A 175 24.87 -17.69 -12.87
N THR A 176 23.98 -16.72 -13.11
CA THR A 176 23.89 -16.01 -14.40
C THR A 176 25.16 -15.21 -14.68
N TRP A 177 25.69 -14.54 -13.67
CA TRP A 177 26.96 -13.80 -13.77
C TRP A 177 28.14 -14.76 -14.01
N ALA A 178 28.16 -15.88 -13.27
CA ALA A 178 29.18 -16.91 -13.43
C ALA A 178 29.13 -17.58 -14.82
N LEU A 179 27.95 -17.82 -15.39
CA LEU A 179 27.78 -18.37 -16.74
C LEU A 179 28.23 -17.39 -17.83
N MET A 180 27.93 -16.09 -17.68
CA MET A 180 28.42 -15.06 -18.61
C MET A 180 29.95 -14.98 -18.57
N LEU A 181 30.54 -14.88 -17.37
CA LEU A 181 31.98 -14.84 -17.19
C LEU A 181 32.65 -16.15 -17.66
N GLY A 182 32.04 -17.30 -17.38
CA GLY A 182 32.49 -18.61 -17.85
C GLY A 182 32.46 -18.72 -19.37
N GLY A 183 31.39 -18.24 -20.01
CA GLY A 183 31.27 -18.16 -21.47
C GLY A 183 32.37 -17.29 -22.09
N PHE A 184 32.59 -16.08 -21.55
CA PHE A 184 33.69 -15.22 -22.01
C PHE A 184 35.07 -15.84 -21.77
N GLY A 185 35.26 -16.54 -20.64
CA GLY A 185 36.48 -17.28 -20.34
C GLY A 185 36.75 -18.39 -21.36
N LEU A 186 35.74 -19.16 -21.73
CA LEU A 186 35.83 -20.21 -22.75
C LEU A 186 36.15 -19.64 -24.14
N VAL A 187 35.47 -18.55 -24.55
CA VAL A 187 35.75 -17.87 -25.81
C VAL A 187 37.20 -17.37 -25.84
N GLY A 188 37.65 -16.67 -24.79
CA GLY A 188 39.02 -16.17 -24.70
C GLY A 188 40.06 -17.30 -24.69
N ALA A 189 39.80 -18.41 -23.99
CA ALA A 189 40.68 -19.58 -23.98
C ALA A 189 40.78 -20.23 -25.37
N SER A 190 39.66 -20.32 -26.10
CA SER A 190 39.62 -20.88 -27.45
C SER A 190 40.46 -20.05 -28.44
N MET A 191 40.40 -18.72 -28.35
CA MET A 191 41.22 -17.80 -29.16
C MET A 191 42.71 -17.98 -28.86
N ARG A 192 43.09 -18.04 -27.57
CA ARG A 192 44.49 -18.24 -27.15
C ARG A 192 45.07 -19.57 -27.64
N ARG A 193 44.28 -20.64 -27.66
CA ARG A 193 44.71 -21.96 -28.18
C ARG A 193 45.03 -21.92 -29.69
N ARG A 194 44.21 -21.22 -30.49
CA ARG A 194 44.43 -21.09 -31.94
C ARG A 194 45.69 -20.31 -32.28
N SER A 195 45.97 -19.21 -31.57
CA SER A 195 47.19 -18.42 -31.78
C SER A 195 48.48 -19.20 -31.50
N ARG A 196 48.48 -20.15 -30.54
CA ARG A 196 49.67 -20.98 -30.27
C ARG A 196 49.95 -22.02 -31.36
N ALA A 197 48.91 -22.49 -32.06
CA ALA A 197 49.07 -23.43 -33.17
C ALA A 197 49.63 -22.75 -34.44
N ALA A 198 49.39 -21.44 -34.62
CA ALA A 198 49.87 -20.68 -35.78
C ALA A 198 51.34 -20.22 -35.69
N VAL A 199 51.96 -20.24 -34.50
CA VAL A 199 53.38 -19.86 -34.29
C VAL A 199 54.33 -21.07 -34.41
N ALA A 200 53.79 -22.29 -34.48
CA ALA A 200 54.56 -23.54 -34.59
C ALA A 200 54.67 -24.09 -36.03
N ALA A 201 54.27 -23.31 -37.04
CA ALA A 201 54.40 -23.60 -38.47
C ALA A 201 55.34 -22.58 -39.11
#